data_AF-A0A940ZHR6-F1
#
_entry.id   AF-A0A940ZHR6-F1
#
_cell.length_a   1.000
_cell.length_b   1.000
_cell.length_c   1.000
_cell.angle_alpha   90.00
_cell.angle_beta   90.00
_cell.angle_gamma   90.00
#
_symmetry.space_group_name_H-M   'P 1'
#
loop_
_entity.id
_entity.type
_entity.pdbx_description
1 polymer ?
#
loop_
_entity_poly.entity_id
_entity_poly.type
_entity_poly.pdbx_seq_one_letter_code
_entity_poly.pdbx_strand_id
1 'polypeptide(L)'
;MKRLSRFGALLTLAIGLVGVVLLGGVAGAQQDVPRISKEDLKPLLGKADVAIIDVRSDHDWKDADMMIQGAVREDPLKVAEWMDKYSKEKTLVFY
;
A
#
# COMPACT_ATOMS: atom_id res chain seq x y z
N MET A 1 54.62 5.32 20.73
CA MET A 1 53.47 4.86 21.57
C MET A 1 52.14 5.60 21.37
N LYS A 2 52.06 6.81 20.76
CA LYS A 2 50.78 7.55 20.62
C LYS A 2 49.96 7.26 19.34
N ARG A 3 50.51 6.55 18.35
CA ARG A 3 49.81 6.26 17.07
C ARG A 3 48.92 5.01 17.13
N LEU A 4 49.27 4.04 17.97
CA LEU A 4 48.53 2.78 18.12
C LEU A 4 47.23 2.95 18.91
N SER A 5 47.19 3.85 19.89
CA SER A 5 45.97 4.15 20.68
C SER A 5 44.92 4.95 19.91
N ARG A 6 45.34 5.77 18.93
CA ARG A 6 44.42 6.53 18.06
C ARG A 6 43.69 5.63 17.08
N PHE A 7 44.37 4.62 16.55
CA PHE A 7 43.78 3.60 15.67
C PHE A 7 42.75 2.72 16.40
N GLY A 8 43.07 2.28 17.63
CA GLY A 8 42.12 1.51 18.46
C GLY A 8 40.88 2.30 18.87
N ALA A 9 41.03 3.60 19.18
CA ALA A 9 39.92 4.50 19.52
C ALA A 9 39.03 4.82 18.30
N LEU A 10 39.62 4.98 17.11
CA LEU A 10 38.88 5.18 15.85
C LEU A 10 38.11 3.91 15.45
N LEU A 11 38.68 2.72 15.68
CA LEU A 11 38.04 1.45 15.37
C LEU A 11 36.86 1.15 16.33
N THR A 12 37.00 1.47 17.61
CA THR A 12 35.90 1.34 18.59
C THR A 12 34.77 2.34 18.36
N LEU A 13 35.09 3.57 17.95
CA LEU A 13 34.08 4.56 17.55
C LEU A 13 33.30 4.11 16.29
N ALA A 14 34.00 3.53 15.31
CA ALA A 14 33.39 3.01 14.08
C ALA A 14 32.46 1.82 14.34
N ILE A 15 32.87 0.88 15.22
CA ILE A 15 32.04 -0.28 15.58
C ILE A 15 30.82 0.15 16.41
N GLY A 16 30.98 1.11 17.33
CA GLY A 16 29.87 1.69 18.10
C GLY A 16 28.84 2.40 17.21
N LEU A 17 29.28 3.10 16.16
CA LEU A 17 28.39 3.80 15.24
C LEU A 17 27.58 2.84 14.36
N VAL A 18 28.16 1.70 13.97
CA VAL A 18 27.45 0.65 13.20
C VAL A 18 26.41 -0.07 14.07
N GLY A 19 26.70 -0.30 15.36
CA GLY A 19 25.77 -0.94 16.29
C GLY A 19 24.49 -0.13 16.56
N VAL A 20 24.57 1.21 16.56
CA VAL A 20 23.42 2.10 16.76
C VAL A 20 22.49 2.15 15.54
N VAL A 21 23.03 2.00 14.32
CA VAL A 21 22.23 1.97 13.08
C VAL A 21 21.48 0.64 12.93
N LEU A 22 22.01 -0.47 13.45
CA LEU A 22 21.37 -1.80 13.34
C LEU A 22 20.28 -2.05 14.38
N LEU A 23 20.22 -1.28 15.47
CA LEU A 23 19.18 -1.34 16.50
C LEU A 23 18.05 -0.32 16.30
N GLY A 24 18.24 0.64 15.39
CA GLY A 24 17.18 1.53 14.92
C GLY A 24 16.24 0.75 14.01
N GLY A 25 15.35 -0.05 14.61
CA GLY A 25 14.30 -0.74 13.88
C GLY A 25 13.58 0.26 12.97
N VAL A 26 13.60 0.00 11.67
CA VAL A 26 12.72 0.68 10.73
C VAL A 26 11.30 0.29 11.13
N ALA A 27 10.67 1.11 11.97
CA ALA A 27 9.23 1.08 12.12
C ALA A 27 8.67 1.44 10.75
N GLY A 28 8.37 0.43 9.94
CA GLY A 28 7.69 0.62 8.68
C GLY A 28 6.40 1.35 9.00
N ALA A 29 6.32 2.62 8.61
CA ALA A 29 5.08 3.36 8.68
C ALA A 29 4.08 2.60 7.81
N GLN A 30 3.10 1.95 8.44
CA GLN A 30 1.94 1.39 7.75
C GLN A 30 1.34 2.56 6.96
N GLN A 31 1.53 2.57 5.64
CA GLN A 31 0.93 3.58 4.79
C GLN A 31 -0.56 3.26 4.78
N ASP A 32 -1.35 4.09 5.49
CA ASP A 32 -2.80 4.00 5.41
C ASP A 32 -3.22 4.17 3.94
N VAL A 33 -3.94 3.19 3.42
CA VAL A 33 -4.50 3.28 2.05
C VAL A 33 -5.47 4.46 2.01
N PRO A 34 -5.28 5.45 1.11
CA PRO A 34 -6.17 6.60 1.02
C PRO A 34 -7.63 6.17 0.85
N ARG A 35 -8.52 6.82 1.61
CA ARG A 35 -9.97 6.60 1.52
C ARG A 35 -10.63 7.79 0.83
N ILE A 36 -11.74 7.50 0.14
CA ILE A 36 -12.58 8.50 -0.52
C ILE A 36 -14.00 8.43 0.05
N SER A 37 -14.66 9.58 0.21
CA SER A 37 -16.06 9.63 0.62
C SER A 37 -16.99 9.27 -0.56
N LYS A 38 -18.24 8.88 -0.26
CA LYS A 38 -19.22 8.63 -1.33
C LYS A 38 -19.59 9.91 -2.08
N GLU A 39 -19.56 11.05 -1.39
CA GLU A 39 -19.79 12.38 -1.96
C GLU A 39 -18.71 12.74 -2.98
N ASP A 40 -17.44 12.44 -2.67
CA ASP A 40 -16.28 12.71 -3.54
C ASP A 40 -16.15 11.68 -4.67
N LEU A 41 -16.62 10.44 -4.47
CA LEU A 41 -16.64 9.42 -5.52
C LEU A 41 -17.72 9.68 -6.57
N LYS A 42 -18.87 10.24 -6.17
CA LYS A 42 -20.01 10.51 -7.07
C LYS A 42 -19.65 11.32 -8.34
N PRO A 43 -18.88 12.42 -8.29
CA PRO A 43 -18.47 13.15 -9.50
C PRO A 43 -17.44 12.41 -10.36
N LEU A 44 -16.88 11.29 -9.88
CA LEU A 44 -15.90 10.48 -10.60
C LEU A 44 -16.53 9.31 -11.37
N LEU A 45 -17.81 9.02 -11.14
CA LEU A 45 -18.52 7.93 -11.81
C LEU A 45 -18.46 8.10 -13.34
N GLY A 46 -18.03 7.05 -14.03
CA GLY A 46 -17.95 7.01 -15.49
C GLY A 46 -16.72 7.70 -16.11
N LYS A 47 -15.81 8.28 -15.32
CA LYS A 47 -14.55 8.80 -15.85
C LYS A 47 -13.62 7.66 -16.26
N ALA A 48 -12.95 7.79 -17.40
CA ALA A 48 -12.14 6.71 -17.99
C ALA A 48 -10.87 6.35 -17.19
N ASP A 49 -10.36 7.32 -16.41
CA ASP A 49 -9.19 7.24 -15.55
C ASP A 49 -9.50 6.65 -14.16
N VAL A 50 -10.77 6.41 -13.85
CA VAL A 50 -11.22 5.84 -12.58
C VAL A 50 -11.87 4.48 -12.82
N ALA A 51 -11.40 3.45 -12.12
CA ALA A 51 -12.04 2.14 -12.10
C ALA A 51 -12.58 1.86 -10.70
N ILE A 52 -13.88 1.54 -10.63
CA ILE A 52 -14.55 1.17 -9.39
C ILE A 52 -14.65 -0.36 -9.38
N ILE A 53 -14.13 -0.99 -8.33
CA ILE A 53 -13.97 -2.43 -8.24
C ILE A 53 -14.70 -2.94 -7.01
N ASP A 54 -15.72 -3.77 -7.24
CA ASP A 54 -16.51 -4.43 -6.19
C ASP A 54 -15.77 -5.67 -5.72
N VAL A 55 -15.17 -5.59 -4.53
CA VAL A 55 -14.38 -6.66 -3.91
C VAL A 55 -15.09 -7.24 -2.69
N ARG A 56 -16.42 -7.09 -2.61
CA ARG A 56 -17.24 -7.72 -1.58
C ARG A 56 -17.06 -9.24 -1.54
N SER A 57 -17.48 -9.88 -0.45
CA SER A 57 -17.53 -11.34 -0.43
C SER A 57 -18.52 -11.86 -1.48
N ASP A 58 -18.32 -13.09 -1.96
CA ASP A 58 -19.23 -13.69 -2.94
C ASP A 58 -20.68 -13.75 -2.46
N HIS A 59 -20.88 -13.93 -1.15
CA HIS A 59 -22.19 -13.93 -0.52
C HIS A 59 -22.80 -12.52 -0.58
N ASP A 60 -22.08 -11.51 -0.08
CA ASP A 60 -22.58 -10.13 -0.02
C ASP A 60 -22.79 -9.50 -1.40
N TRP A 61 -22.04 -9.95 -2.41
CA TRP A 61 -22.24 -9.54 -3.80
C TRP A 61 -23.50 -10.19 -4.41
N LYS A 62 -23.73 -11.48 -4.17
CA LYS A 62 -24.91 -12.22 -4.69
C LYS A 62 -26.22 -11.74 -4.06
N ASP A 63 -26.19 -11.39 -2.78
CA ASP A 63 -27.35 -10.93 -2.03
C ASP A 63 -27.61 -9.41 -2.20
N ALA A 64 -26.84 -8.75 -3.05
CA ALA A 64 -26.92 -7.31 -3.24
C ALA A 64 -28.10 -6.89 -4.12
N ASP A 65 -29.03 -6.13 -3.56
CA ASP A 65 -30.08 -5.48 -4.35
C ASP A 65 -29.55 -4.33 -5.22
N MET A 66 -28.43 -3.72 -4.82
CA MET A 66 -27.84 -2.55 -5.47
C MET A 66 -26.31 -2.58 -5.46
N MET A 67 -25.70 -1.92 -6.46
CA MET A 67 -24.25 -1.79 -6.63
C MET A 67 -23.91 -0.37 -7.07
N ILE A 68 -22.63 0.03 -6.96
CA ILE A 68 -22.18 1.32 -7.50
C ILE A 68 -22.22 1.26 -9.03
N GLN A 69 -22.81 2.27 -9.66
CA GLN A 69 -22.92 2.34 -11.11
C GLN A 69 -21.53 2.32 -11.77
N GLY A 70 -21.34 1.42 -12.73
CA GLY A 70 -20.07 1.26 -13.46
C GLY A 70 -19.01 0.45 -12.70
N ALA A 71 -19.34 -0.10 -11.53
CA ALA A 71 -18.44 -1.01 -10.82
C ALA A 71 -18.25 -2.32 -11.60
N VAL A 72 -17.01 -2.83 -11.56
CA VAL A 72 -16.65 -4.15 -12.07
C VAL A 72 -16.43 -5.09 -10.89
N ARG A 73 -17.06 -6.26 -10.91
CA ARG A 73 -16.84 -7.31 -9.91
C ARG A 73 -15.51 -7.99 -10.15
N GLU A 74 -14.67 -8.06 -9.12
CA GLU A 74 -13.47 -8.89 -9.09
C GLU A 74 -13.41 -9.65 -7.76
N ASP A 75 -12.95 -10.90 -7.80
CA ASP A 75 -12.91 -11.77 -6.61
C ASP A 75 -11.74 -11.37 -5.68
N PRO A 76 -12.01 -10.92 -4.43
CA PRO A 76 -10.97 -10.52 -3.49
C PRO A 76 -10.00 -11.65 -3.11
N LEU A 77 -10.37 -12.92 -3.32
CA LEU A 77 -9.52 -14.08 -3.03
C LEU A 77 -8.63 -14.48 -4.22
N LYS A 78 -8.84 -13.88 -5.39
CA LYS A 78 -8.15 -14.22 -6.64
C LYS A 78 -7.47 -13.03 -7.30
N VAL A 79 -6.89 -12.16 -6.47
CA VAL A 79 -6.24 -10.90 -6.88
C VAL A 79 -5.25 -11.07 -8.04
N ALA A 80 -4.46 -12.16 -8.03
CA ALA A 80 -3.50 -12.46 -9.09
C ALA A 80 -4.14 -12.72 -10.47
N GLU A 81 -5.41 -13.10 -10.53
CA GLU A 81 -6.12 -13.39 -11.78
C GLU A 81 -6.62 -12.13 -12.50
N TRP A 82 -6.72 -11.00 -11.78
CA TRP A 82 -7.36 -9.80 -12.33
C TRP A 82 -6.58 -8.50 -12.20
N MET A 83 -5.60 -8.40 -11.31
CA MET A 83 -4.86 -7.13 -11.14
C MET A 83 -4.25 -6.62 -12.43
N ASP A 84 -3.72 -7.51 -13.27
CA ASP A 84 -3.06 -7.14 -14.54
C ASP A 84 -4.02 -6.54 -15.59
N LYS A 85 -5.34 -6.64 -15.39
CA LYS A 85 -6.35 -6.00 -16.25
C LYS A 85 -6.32 -4.47 -16.13
N TYR A 86 -5.83 -3.95 -15.00
CA TYR A 86 -5.91 -2.52 -14.67
C TYR A 86 -4.54 -1.85 -14.83
N SER A 87 -4.50 -0.73 -15.57
CA SER A 87 -3.29 0.09 -15.68
C SER A 87 -2.93 0.68 -14.31
N LYS A 88 -1.63 0.69 -13.99
CA LYS A 88 -1.07 1.31 -12.77
C LYS A 88 -1.25 2.83 -12.71
N GLU A 89 -1.56 3.45 -13.85
CA GLU A 89 -1.81 4.89 -13.96
C GLU A 89 -3.27 5.27 -13.64
N LYS A 90 -4.18 4.29 -13.55
CA LYS A 90 -5.59 4.54 -13.20
C LYS A 90 -5.77 4.68 -11.70
N THR A 91 -6.74 5.49 -11.32
CA THR A 91 -7.23 5.51 -9.94
C THR A 91 -8.16 4.31 -9.75
N LEU A 92 -7.78 3.39 -8.86
CA LEU A 92 -8.60 2.22 -8.50
C LEU A 92 -9.30 2.51 -7.17
N VAL A 93 -10.62 2.38 -7.17
CA VAL A 93 -11.46 2.54 -5.97
C VAL A 93 -12.09 1.19 -5.65
N PHE A 94 -11.65 0.58 -4.56
CA PHE A 94 -12.16 -0.70 -4.08
C PHE A 94 -13.27 -0.47 -3.05
N TYR A 95 -14.34 -1.26 -3.11
CA TYR A 95 -15.42 -1.25 -2.13
C TYR A 95 -15.97 -2.65 -1.83
#